data_AF-F5YVS2-F1
#
_entry.id   AF-F5YVS2-F1
#
_cell.length_a   1.000
_cell.length_b   1.000
_cell.length_c   1.000
_cell.angle_alpha   90.00
_cell.angle_beta   90.00
_cell.angle_gamma   90.00
#
_symmetry.space_group_name_H-M   'P 1'
#
loop_
_entity.id
_entity.type
_entity.pdbx_description
1 polymer ?
#
loop_
_entity_poly.entity_id
_entity_poly.type
_entity_poly.pdbx_seq_one_letter_code
_entity_poly.pdbx_strand_id
1 'polypeptide(L)'
;MNKTTVGALLSAPIIIAGVTAAPAPAAATDHHILDYALAAEALVMIPAMNQNWLDLSKELYLVPNGFPEDGDATFLQVPETYDLNASIKGATDILVDAIKTRWDAGDFDSGDPLYIFGYSQANVAAGLAMERLAEETDIPKDALHFVMVGDSAAEGGFLSGFLPTLLQWVPEEWHDDVITMVYQVAEMMNIDSVIGLVTPNDLYTADVYSLSSDGFANWDDGHQMAGMFSDHLAYLGLSPEEIASATQTVSGDTVYHMIDTANVNMFQALVNSAEMIMGGFLAWF
;
A
#
# COMPACT_ATOMS: atom_id res chain seq x y z
N MET A 1 -15.73 17.68 -32.87
CA MET A 1 -16.36 17.38 -31.55
C MET A 1 -15.29 16.72 -30.71
N ASN A 2 -14.79 17.45 -29.71
CA ASN A 2 -13.71 16.98 -28.84
C ASN A 2 -14.22 15.83 -27.97
N LYS A 3 -13.45 14.74 -27.94
CA LYS A 3 -13.65 13.61 -27.03
C LYS A 3 -13.08 14.03 -25.68
N THR A 4 -13.96 14.36 -24.74
CA THR A 4 -13.59 14.57 -23.34
C THR A 4 -13.43 13.18 -22.71
N THR A 5 -12.19 12.73 -22.56
CA THR A 5 -11.86 11.49 -21.86
C THR A 5 -12.07 11.74 -20.37
N VAL A 6 -13.10 11.12 -19.78
CA VAL A 6 -13.31 11.08 -18.33
C VAL A 6 -12.44 9.94 -17.83
N GLY A 7 -11.20 10.26 -17.42
CA GLY A 7 -10.31 9.32 -16.75
C GLY A 7 -10.82 9.03 -15.33
N ALA A 8 -10.81 7.76 -14.96
CA ALA A 8 -11.23 7.30 -13.65
C ALA A 8 -10.26 7.83 -12.58
N LEU A 9 -10.75 8.72 -11.71
CA LEU A 9 -10.09 9.02 -10.44
C LEU A 9 -10.37 7.86 -9.48
N LEU A 10 -9.43 6.93 -9.37
CA LEU A 10 -9.30 6.12 -8.16
C LEU A 10 -8.27 6.84 -7.26
N SER A 11 -8.80 7.79 -6.49
CA SER A 11 -8.24 8.38 -5.26
C SER A 11 -6.72 8.31 -5.03
N ALA A 12 -5.98 9.11 -5.79
CA ALA A 12 -4.91 9.92 -5.22
C ALA A 12 -5.39 11.39 -5.26
N PRO A 13 -5.13 12.23 -4.24
CA PRO A 13 -5.28 13.67 -4.44
C PRO A 13 -4.40 14.04 -5.64
N ILE A 14 -5.02 14.48 -6.75
CA ILE A 14 -4.29 15.01 -7.89
C ILE A 14 -3.55 16.26 -7.40
N ILE A 15 -2.29 16.09 -6.99
CA ILE A 15 -1.37 17.19 -6.83
C ILE A 15 -0.96 17.60 -8.24
N ILE A 16 -1.60 18.64 -8.77
CA ILE A 16 -1.12 19.33 -9.97
C ILE A 16 0.16 20.07 -9.57
N ALA A 17 1.29 19.36 -9.52
CA ALA A 17 2.59 20.00 -9.48
C ALA A 17 2.86 20.60 -10.86
N GLY A 18 2.89 21.94 -10.93
CA GLY A 18 3.30 22.64 -12.13
C GLY A 18 4.71 22.22 -12.52
N VAL A 19 4.84 21.43 -13.58
CA VAL A 19 6.13 21.05 -14.14
C VAL A 19 6.79 22.29 -14.74
N THR A 20 7.69 22.92 -13.99
CA THR A 20 8.86 23.57 -14.56
C THR A 20 10.02 22.60 -14.45
N ALA A 21 10.17 21.74 -15.46
CA ALA A 21 11.34 20.90 -15.60
C ALA A 21 12.56 21.79 -15.89
N ALA A 22 13.32 22.11 -14.85
CA ALA A 22 14.73 22.43 -15.02
C ALA A 22 15.50 21.09 -15.00
N PRO A 23 16.44 20.86 -15.93
CA PRO A 23 17.24 19.66 -15.90
C PRO A 23 18.09 19.66 -14.62
N ALA A 24 17.83 18.74 -13.71
CA ALA A 24 18.72 18.49 -12.59
C ALA A 24 20.05 17.96 -13.16
N PRO A 25 21.21 18.57 -12.84
CA PRO A 25 22.49 17.98 -13.21
C PRO A 25 22.60 16.63 -12.50
N ALA A 26 23.14 15.63 -13.20
CA ALA A 26 23.53 14.36 -12.60
C ALA A 26 24.53 14.65 -11.48
N ALA A 27 24.05 14.66 -10.24
CA ALA A 27 24.91 14.69 -9.07
C ALA A 27 25.58 13.33 -9.00
N ALA A 28 26.89 13.31 -9.18
CA ALA A 28 27.69 12.16 -8.83
C ALA A 28 27.40 11.83 -7.35
N THR A 29 26.85 10.65 -7.11
CA THR A 29 26.58 10.12 -5.78
C THR A 29 27.94 9.99 -5.08
N ASP A 30 28.22 10.94 -4.18
CA ASP A 30 29.38 10.83 -3.30
C ASP A 30 29.07 9.70 -2.32
N HIS A 31 29.82 8.60 -2.42
CA HIS A 31 29.74 7.48 -1.49
C HIS A 31 30.32 7.93 -0.15
N HIS A 32 29.55 8.73 0.59
CA HIS A 32 29.73 8.85 2.02
C HIS A 32 29.21 7.56 2.65
N ILE A 33 30.08 6.55 2.69
CA ILE A 33 29.98 5.46 3.64
C ILE A 33 30.07 6.12 5.02
N LEU A 34 28.90 6.40 5.60
CA LEU A 34 28.78 6.68 7.01
C LEU A 34 28.65 5.31 7.66
N ASP A 35 29.70 4.89 8.37
CA ASP A 35 29.67 3.75 9.28
C ASP A 35 28.63 4.03 10.38
N TYR A 36 27.34 3.78 10.09
CA TYR A 36 26.30 3.59 11.09
C TYR A 36 26.09 2.09 11.20
N ALA A 37 26.42 1.56 12.37
CA ALA A 37 26.23 0.16 12.70
C ALA A 37 24.75 -0.22 12.56
N LEU A 38 24.45 -1.28 11.80
CA LEU A 38 23.37 -2.25 12.01
C LEU A 38 22.08 -1.67 12.62
N ALA A 39 21.50 -0.65 12.00
CA ALA A 39 20.15 -0.22 12.34
C ALA A 39 19.19 -0.96 11.41
N ALA A 40 18.17 -1.60 11.98
CA ALA A 40 17.10 -2.23 11.19
C ALA A 40 16.50 -1.19 10.23
N GLU A 41 16.25 -1.61 8.99
CA GLU A 41 15.78 -0.72 7.93
C GLU A 41 14.30 -0.95 7.62
N ALA A 42 13.58 0.12 7.26
CA ALA A 42 12.25 0.05 6.70
C ALA A 42 12.13 0.83 5.38
N LEU A 43 11.48 0.23 4.38
CA LEU A 43 11.08 0.89 3.13
C LEU A 43 9.62 1.33 3.22
N VAL A 44 9.37 2.63 3.10
CA VAL A 44 8.04 3.23 3.26
C VAL A 44 7.50 3.73 1.92
N MET A 45 6.44 3.08 1.45
CA MET A 45 5.74 3.39 0.19
C MET A 45 4.41 4.10 0.47
N ILE A 46 4.41 5.43 0.34
CA ILE A 46 3.26 6.28 0.62
C ILE A 46 3.01 7.29 -0.52
N PRO A 47 1.75 7.76 -0.73
CA PRO A 47 1.36 8.58 -1.88
C PRO A 47 2.12 9.92 -2.08
N ALA A 48 2.79 10.42 -1.04
CA ALA A 48 3.58 11.65 -1.12
C ALA A 48 4.77 11.59 -0.16
N MET A 49 5.94 12.09 -0.60
CA MET A 49 7.10 12.25 0.27
C MET A 49 6.82 13.34 1.32
N ASN A 50 6.46 12.91 2.52
CA ASN A 50 6.12 13.75 3.65
C ASN A 50 6.73 13.15 4.91
N GLN A 51 7.70 13.84 5.51
CA GLN A 51 8.42 13.35 6.69
C GLN A 51 7.46 13.00 7.83
N ASN A 52 6.39 13.79 8.02
CA ASN A 52 5.41 13.52 9.06
C ASN A 52 4.66 12.20 8.81
N TRP A 53 4.44 11.83 7.54
CA TRP A 53 3.83 10.53 7.22
C TRP A 53 4.79 9.36 7.42
N LEU A 54 6.09 9.56 7.18
CA LEU A 54 7.13 8.57 7.46
C LEU A 54 7.27 8.33 8.97
N ASP A 55 7.27 9.40 9.76
CA ASP A 55 7.34 9.32 11.21
C ASP A 55 6.10 8.61 11.76
N LEU A 56 4.90 8.95 11.26
CA LEU A 56 3.65 8.31 11.68
C LEU A 56 3.55 6.85 11.23
N SER A 57 3.97 6.49 10.02
CA SER A 57 3.97 5.07 9.61
C SER A 57 4.89 4.25 10.50
N LYS A 58 6.03 4.84 10.90
CA LYS A 58 6.95 4.22 11.85
C LYS A 58 6.32 4.06 13.24
N GLU A 59 5.83 5.14 13.82
CA GLU A 59 5.30 5.16 15.20
C GLU A 59 4.03 4.34 15.35
N LEU A 60 3.09 4.41 14.39
CA LEU A 60 1.78 3.80 14.50
C LEU A 60 1.75 2.33 14.04
N TYR A 61 2.64 1.94 13.12
CA TYR A 61 2.55 0.64 12.47
C TYR A 61 3.86 -0.14 12.50
N LEU A 62 5.01 0.43 12.14
CA LEU A 62 6.25 -0.36 12.13
C LEU A 62 6.69 -0.78 13.53
N VAL A 63 6.84 0.18 14.46
CA VAL A 63 7.32 -0.09 15.83
C VAL A 63 6.39 -1.07 16.57
N PRO A 64 5.05 -0.93 16.51
CA PRO A 64 4.14 -1.90 17.11
C PRO A 64 4.26 -3.33 16.54
N ASN A 65 4.72 -3.49 15.29
CA ASN A 65 4.94 -4.81 14.68
C ASN A 65 6.38 -5.33 14.87
N GLY A 66 7.19 -4.69 15.70
CA GLY A 66 8.52 -5.18 16.09
C GLY A 66 9.69 -4.46 15.44
N PHE A 67 9.44 -3.45 14.59
CA PHE A 67 10.52 -2.60 14.08
C PHE A 67 11.20 -1.84 15.24
N PRO A 68 12.53 -1.80 15.31
CA PRO A 68 13.23 -1.08 16.38
C PRO A 68 12.89 0.41 16.43
N GLU A 69 12.72 0.96 17.63
CA GLU A 69 12.46 2.39 17.84
C GLU A 69 13.58 3.28 17.25
N ASP A 70 14.82 2.79 17.29
CA ASP A 70 16.02 3.42 16.72
C ASP A 70 16.34 2.99 15.28
N GLY A 71 15.49 2.15 14.66
CA GLY A 71 15.63 1.74 13.26
C GLY A 71 15.45 2.91 12.28
N ASP A 72 16.03 2.79 11.09
CA ASP A 72 15.96 3.82 10.05
C ASP A 72 14.82 3.53 9.07
N ALA A 73 13.85 4.45 8.99
CA ALA A 73 12.75 4.36 8.05
C ALA A 73 13.02 5.32 6.89
N THR A 74 13.05 4.80 5.67
CA THR A 74 13.34 5.59 4.47
C THR A 74 12.19 5.53 3.47
N PHE A 75 12.01 6.61 2.71
CA PHE A 75 11.03 6.60 1.62
C PHE A 75 11.53 5.72 0.48
N LEU A 76 10.64 4.87 -0.02
CA LEU A 76 10.79 4.28 -1.34
C LEU A 76 9.88 5.01 -2.32
N GLN A 77 10.45 5.91 -3.10
CA GLN A 77 9.68 6.65 -4.09
C GLN A 77 9.29 5.73 -5.25
N VAL A 78 7.98 5.55 -5.43
CA VAL A 78 7.40 4.78 -6.53
C VAL A 78 6.62 5.69 -7.47
N PRO A 79 6.51 5.33 -8.77
CA PRO A 79 5.76 6.13 -9.73
C PRO A 79 4.26 6.14 -9.43
N GLU A 80 3.66 7.32 -9.48
CA GLU A 80 2.21 7.57 -9.43
C GLU A 80 1.82 8.20 -10.78
N THR A 81 1.19 7.42 -11.66
CA THR A 81 0.81 7.88 -13.00
C THR A 81 -0.68 7.71 -13.27
N TYR A 82 -1.20 8.35 -14.32
CA TYR A 82 -2.60 8.19 -14.73
C TYR A 82 -2.92 6.79 -15.29
N ASP A 83 -1.88 6.00 -15.56
CA ASP A 83 -1.97 4.59 -15.96
C ASP A 83 -1.65 3.74 -14.72
N LEU A 84 -2.70 3.19 -14.10
CA LEU A 84 -2.58 2.45 -12.84
C LEU A 84 -1.74 1.19 -13.03
N ASN A 85 -1.95 0.45 -14.11
CA ASN A 85 -1.16 -0.73 -14.44
C ASN A 85 0.34 -0.39 -14.54
N ALA A 86 0.69 0.71 -15.23
CA ALA A 86 2.07 1.16 -15.33
C ALA A 86 2.64 1.61 -13.98
N SER A 87 1.83 2.26 -13.15
CA SER A 87 2.17 2.67 -11.78
C SER A 87 2.52 1.47 -10.91
N ILE A 88 1.62 0.49 -10.84
CA ILE A 88 1.77 -0.72 -10.05
C ILE A 88 2.97 -1.54 -10.53
N LYS A 89 3.10 -1.73 -11.84
CA LYS A 89 4.25 -2.45 -12.39
C LYS A 89 5.57 -1.76 -12.03
N GLY A 90 5.65 -0.45 -12.22
CA GLY A 90 6.85 0.33 -11.90
C GLY A 90 7.18 0.28 -10.40
N ALA A 91 6.19 0.42 -9.54
CA ALA A 91 6.34 0.30 -8.09
C ALA A 91 6.84 -1.08 -7.67
N THR A 92 6.28 -2.15 -8.28
CA THR A 92 6.69 -3.54 -8.04
C THR A 92 8.14 -3.76 -8.45
N ASP A 93 8.53 -3.33 -9.66
CA ASP A 93 9.91 -3.46 -10.16
C ASP A 93 10.91 -2.77 -9.21
N ILE A 94 10.61 -1.54 -8.79
CA ILE A 94 11.46 -0.76 -7.88
C ILE A 94 11.60 -1.43 -6.51
N LEU A 95 10.50 -1.93 -5.95
CA LEU A 95 10.52 -2.60 -4.64
C LEU A 95 11.34 -3.91 -4.69
N VAL A 96 11.09 -4.74 -5.71
CA VAL A 96 11.84 -6.00 -5.91
C VAL A 96 13.33 -5.72 -6.07
N ASP A 97 13.72 -4.74 -6.90
CA ASP A 97 15.11 -4.38 -7.11
C ASP A 97 15.76 -3.83 -5.83
N ALA A 98 15.04 -3.00 -5.06
CA ALA A 98 15.51 -2.44 -3.80
C ALA A 98 15.76 -3.51 -2.73
N ILE A 99 14.89 -4.52 -2.65
CA ILE A 99 15.03 -5.65 -1.73
C ILE A 99 16.19 -6.55 -2.16
N LYS A 100 16.25 -6.95 -3.44
CA LYS A 100 17.32 -7.81 -3.97
C LYS A 100 18.70 -7.18 -3.80
N THR A 101 18.80 -5.87 -4.04
CA THR A 101 20.06 -5.14 -3.84
C THR A 101 20.56 -5.23 -2.40
N ARG A 102 19.66 -5.05 -1.42
CA ARG A 102 19.98 -5.13 0.01
C ARG A 102 20.29 -6.55 0.46
N TRP A 103 19.54 -7.53 -0.06
CA TRP A 103 19.79 -8.95 0.20
C TRP A 103 21.17 -9.37 -0.29
N ASP A 104 21.52 -9.02 -1.53
CA ASP A 104 22.82 -9.34 -2.13
C ASP A 104 23.98 -8.63 -1.40
N ALA A 105 23.72 -7.47 -0.79
CA ALA A 105 24.68 -6.75 0.05
C ALA A 105 24.82 -7.37 1.46
N GLY A 106 23.85 -8.18 1.90
CA GLY A 106 23.80 -8.75 3.25
C GLY A 106 23.33 -7.75 4.31
N ASP A 107 22.47 -6.80 3.93
CA ASP A 107 22.00 -5.72 4.81
C ASP A 107 20.92 -6.18 5.80
N PHE A 108 20.25 -7.31 5.55
CA PHE A 108 19.21 -7.88 6.41
C PHE A 108 19.23 -9.42 6.37
N ASP A 109 18.64 -10.07 7.38
CA ASP A 109 18.45 -11.52 7.43
C ASP A 109 17.21 -11.91 8.28
N SER A 110 16.98 -13.21 8.51
CA SER A 110 15.85 -13.69 9.33
C SER A 110 15.89 -13.25 10.81
N GLY A 111 17.05 -12.87 11.33
CA GLY A 111 17.22 -12.35 12.69
C GLY A 111 17.07 -10.83 12.78
N ASP A 112 17.27 -10.13 11.68
CA ASP A 112 17.07 -8.68 11.52
C ASP A 112 16.36 -8.41 10.17
N PRO A 113 15.03 -8.60 10.12
CA PRO A 113 14.29 -8.54 8.87
C PRO A 113 14.18 -7.13 8.32
N LEU A 114 14.15 -7.01 6.99
CA LEU A 114 13.80 -5.76 6.32
C LEU A 114 12.28 -5.54 6.42
N TYR A 115 11.88 -4.39 6.96
CA TYR A 115 10.48 -4.01 7.03
C TYR A 115 10.04 -3.26 5.77
N ILE A 116 8.81 -3.51 5.33
CA ILE A 116 8.22 -2.86 4.16
C ILE A 116 6.86 -2.32 4.56
N PHE A 117 6.71 -1.00 4.62
CA PHE A 117 5.43 -0.35 4.86
C PHE A 117 4.77 0.05 3.54
N GLY A 118 3.52 -0.34 3.35
CA GLY A 118 2.70 0.08 2.22
C GLY A 118 1.36 0.67 2.65
N TYR A 119 0.87 1.62 1.85
CA TYR A 119 -0.43 2.26 2.06
C TYR A 119 -1.27 2.21 0.79
N SER A 120 -2.54 1.79 0.91
CA SER A 120 -3.52 1.79 -0.19
C SER A 120 -2.98 1.06 -1.43
N GLN A 121 -2.90 1.73 -2.58
CA GLN A 121 -2.41 1.20 -3.85
C GLN A 121 -1.00 0.59 -3.77
N ALA A 122 -0.12 1.12 -2.92
CA ALA A 122 1.24 0.60 -2.75
C ALA A 122 1.25 -0.86 -2.28
N ASN A 123 0.20 -1.27 -1.56
CA ASN A 123 0.07 -2.65 -1.07
C ASN A 123 -0.18 -3.66 -2.20
N VAL A 124 -0.83 -3.24 -3.30
CA VAL A 124 -0.98 -4.09 -4.48
C VAL A 124 0.38 -4.39 -5.11
N ALA A 125 1.24 -3.37 -5.19
CA ALA A 125 2.62 -3.56 -5.66
C ALA A 125 3.46 -4.40 -4.67
N ALA A 126 3.24 -4.23 -3.36
CA ALA A 126 3.90 -5.05 -2.34
C ALA A 126 3.51 -6.53 -2.44
N GLY A 127 2.22 -6.84 -2.62
CA GLY A 127 1.74 -8.22 -2.84
C GLY A 127 2.34 -8.86 -4.09
N LEU A 128 2.38 -8.13 -5.21
CA LEU A 128 3.06 -8.60 -6.43
C LEU A 128 4.58 -8.77 -6.25
N ALA A 129 5.20 -7.92 -5.42
CA ALA A 129 6.61 -8.05 -5.08
C ALA A 129 6.87 -9.31 -4.24
N MET A 130 5.97 -9.66 -3.30
CA MET A 130 6.07 -10.92 -2.55
C MET A 130 6.11 -12.12 -3.50
N GLU A 131 5.18 -12.20 -4.47
CA GLU A 131 5.15 -13.30 -5.44
C GLU A 131 6.47 -13.39 -6.22
N ARG A 132 6.92 -12.26 -6.76
CA ARG A 132 8.16 -12.21 -7.55
C ARG A 132 9.39 -12.54 -6.73
N LEU A 133 9.49 -12.08 -5.49
CA LEU A 133 10.63 -12.39 -4.62
C LEU A 133 10.65 -13.88 -4.27
N ALA A 134 9.49 -14.47 -3.97
CA ALA A 134 9.38 -15.90 -3.69
C ALA A 134 9.73 -16.78 -4.90
N GLU A 135 9.45 -16.31 -6.12
CA GLU A 135 9.79 -17.01 -7.36
C GLU A 135 11.26 -16.81 -7.80
N GLU A 136 11.78 -15.58 -7.65
CA GLU A 136 13.07 -15.17 -8.23
C GLU A 136 14.26 -15.29 -7.26
N THR A 137 14.02 -15.48 -5.96
CA THR A 137 15.07 -15.42 -4.92
C THR A 137 14.99 -16.57 -3.94
N ASP A 138 16.02 -16.71 -3.10
CA ASP A 138 16.07 -17.62 -1.95
C ASP A 138 15.91 -16.91 -0.61
N ILE A 139 15.37 -15.68 -0.62
CA ILE A 139 15.12 -14.88 0.58
C ILE A 139 14.15 -15.65 1.50
N PRO A 140 14.56 -15.98 2.75
CA PRO A 140 13.69 -16.66 3.70
C PRO A 140 12.43 -15.83 4.02
N LYS A 141 11.32 -16.53 4.31
CA LYS A 141 10.02 -15.90 4.61
C LYS A 141 10.06 -14.90 5.77
N ASP A 142 10.93 -15.17 6.74
CA ASP A 142 11.11 -14.40 7.97
C ASP A 142 12.18 -13.30 7.84
N ALA A 143 12.85 -13.17 6.68
CA ALA A 143 13.80 -12.10 6.41
C ALA A 143 13.11 -10.80 5.91
N LEU A 144 11.83 -10.88 5.53
CA LEU A 144 11.01 -9.73 5.13
C LEU A 144 9.76 -9.66 6.02
N HIS A 145 9.39 -8.43 6.39
CA HIS A 145 8.18 -8.16 7.16
C HIS A 145 7.38 -7.03 6.52
N PHE A 146 6.23 -7.36 5.93
CA PHE A 146 5.35 -6.40 5.29
C PHE A 146 4.30 -5.87 6.26
N VAL A 147 4.16 -4.55 6.34
CA VAL A 147 3.14 -3.87 7.15
C VAL A 147 2.27 -3.05 6.21
N MET A 148 1.06 -3.52 5.98
CA MET A 148 0.21 -3.09 4.86
C MET A 148 -1.07 -2.44 5.40
N VAL A 149 -1.28 -1.17 5.10
CA VAL A 149 -2.42 -0.42 5.63
C VAL A 149 -3.39 -0.04 4.52
N GLY A 150 -4.66 -0.40 4.66
CA GLY A 150 -5.68 -0.13 3.66
C GLY A 150 -5.47 -0.92 2.36
N ASP A 151 -5.00 -2.16 2.44
CA ASP A 151 -4.72 -2.97 1.25
C ASP A 151 -6.00 -3.42 0.52
N SER A 152 -6.19 -2.92 -0.71
CA SER A 152 -7.34 -3.30 -1.53
C SER A 152 -7.31 -4.71 -2.10
N ALA A 153 -6.13 -5.35 -2.13
CA ALA A 153 -5.94 -6.73 -2.58
C ALA A 153 -5.92 -7.73 -1.41
N ALA A 154 -6.05 -7.27 -0.16
CA ALA A 154 -6.16 -8.14 1.00
C ALA A 154 -7.30 -9.16 0.87
N GLU A 155 -7.25 -10.24 1.65
CA GLU A 155 -8.38 -11.16 1.78
C GLU A 155 -9.63 -10.38 2.24
N GLY A 156 -10.68 -10.36 1.41
CA GLY A 156 -11.91 -9.59 1.69
C GLY A 156 -11.87 -8.12 1.23
N GLY A 157 -10.80 -7.66 0.60
CA GLY A 157 -10.68 -6.33 -0.01
C GLY A 157 -11.46 -6.19 -1.32
N PHE A 158 -11.48 -4.97 -1.88
CA PHE A 158 -12.22 -4.67 -3.11
C PHE A 158 -11.71 -5.44 -4.31
N LEU A 159 -10.39 -5.47 -4.53
CA LEU A 159 -9.80 -6.11 -5.71
C LEU A 159 -9.99 -7.62 -5.69
N SER A 160 -9.95 -8.23 -4.50
CA SER A 160 -10.17 -9.67 -4.30
C SER A 160 -11.65 -10.05 -4.24
N GLY A 161 -12.51 -9.17 -3.71
CA GLY A 161 -13.92 -9.46 -3.42
C GLY A 161 -14.92 -9.01 -4.50
N PHE A 162 -14.62 -7.97 -5.28
CA PHE A 162 -15.58 -7.36 -6.21
C PHE A 162 -16.12 -8.35 -7.25
N LEU A 163 -15.23 -9.06 -7.95
CA LEU A 163 -15.63 -10.00 -9.00
C LEU A 163 -16.41 -11.19 -8.42
N PRO A 164 -15.94 -11.86 -7.34
CA PRO A 164 -16.73 -12.88 -6.65
C PRO A 164 -18.13 -12.39 -6.23
N THR A 165 -18.25 -11.22 -5.58
CA THR A 165 -19.54 -10.66 -5.17
C THR A 165 -20.44 -10.43 -6.39
N LEU A 166 -19.91 -9.87 -7.48
CA LEU A 166 -20.68 -9.65 -8.71
C LEU A 166 -21.23 -10.98 -9.27
N LEU A 167 -20.40 -12.02 -9.33
CA LEU A 167 -20.78 -13.32 -9.89
C LEU A 167 -21.84 -14.05 -9.05
N GLN A 168 -21.96 -13.77 -7.75
CA GLN A 168 -23.04 -14.32 -6.91
C GLN A 168 -24.44 -13.92 -7.39
N TRP A 169 -24.57 -12.77 -8.08
CA TRP A 169 -25.84 -12.25 -8.61
C TRP A 169 -26.10 -12.67 -10.06
N VAL A 170 -25.18 -13.41 -10.67
CA VAL A 170 -25.22 -13.79 -12.09
C VAL A 170 -25.38 -15.31 -12.19
N PRO A 171 -26.27 -15.84 -13.06
CA PRO A 171 -26.33 -17.27 -13.34
C PRO A 171 -24.99 -17.83 -13.82
N GLU A 172 -24.63 -19.04 -13.41
CA GLU A 172 -23.33 -19.68 -13.70
C GLU A 172 -23.06 -19.75 -15.21
N GLU A 173 -24.09 -20.00 -16.02
CA GLU A 173 -23.99 -20.02 -17.48
C GLU A 173 -23.56 -18.69 -18.13
N TRP A 174 -23.61 -17.57 -17.40
CA TRP A 174 -23.23 -16.23 -17.86
C TRP A 174 -21.94 -15.71 -17.20
N HIS A 175 -21.30 -16.50 -16.34
CA HIS A 175 -20.10 -16.06 -15.61
C HIS A 175 -18.97 -15.67 -16.55
N ASP A 176 -18.65 -16.50 -17.55
CA ASP A 176 -17.58 -16.20 -18.51
C ASP A 176 -17.82 -14.89 -19.29
N ASP A 177 -19.06 -14.63 -19.68
CA ASP A 177 -19.45 -13.41 -20.39
C ASP A 177 -19.31 -12.17 -19.49
N VAL A 178 -19.71 -12.28 -18.21
CA VAL A 178 -19.59 -11.19 -17.24
C VAL A 178 -18.14 -10.94 -16.86
N ILE A 179 -17.34 -11.98 -16.65
CA ILE A 179 -15.88 -11.86 -16.41
C ILE A 179 -15.24 -11.13 -17.59
N THR A 180 -15.54 -11.56 -18.83
CA THR A 180 -15.02 -10.92 -20.04
C THR A 180 -15.42 -9.44 -20.11
N MET A 181 -16.67 -9.11 -19.80
CA MET A 181 -17.16 -7.73 -19.76
C MET A 181 -16.42 -6.90 -18.70
N VAL A 182 -16.22 -7.43 -17.49
CA VAL A 182 -15.51 -6.72 -16.40
C VAL A 182 -14.07 -6.43 -16.82
N TYR A 183 -13.34 -7.42 -17.35
CA TYR A 183 -11.97 -7.21 -17.81
C TYR A 183 -11.88 -6.24 -18.98
N GLN A 184 -12.85 -6.23 -19.92
CA GLN A 184 -12.91 -5.22 -20.98
C GLN A 184 -13.11 -3.80 -20.44
N VAL A 185 -13.95 -3.62 -19.41
CA VAL A 185 -14.12 -2.33 -18.75
C VAL A 185 -12.85 -1.93 -17.99
N ALA A 186 -12.21 -2.89 -17.32
CA ALA A 186 -10.96 -2.68 -16.62
C ALA A 186 -9.81 -2.28 -17.58
N GLU A 187 -9.72 -2.92 -18.75
CA GLU A 187 -8.73 -2.61 -19.79
C GLU A 187 -8.93 -1.17 -20.32
N MET A 188 -10.19 -0.75 -20.54
CA MET A 188 -10.48 0.64 -20.93
C MET A 188 -10.06 1.67 -19.88
N MET A 189 -9.95 1.25 -18.61
CA MET A 189 -9.54 2.10 -17.48
C MET A 189 -8.06 1.89 -17.09
N ASN A 190 -7.32 1.01 -17.78
CA ASN A 190 -5.97 0.57 -17.43
C ASN A 190 -5.86 0.06 -15.98
N ILE A 191 -6.81 -0.77 -15.54
CA ILE A 191 -6.82 -1.42 -14.22
C ILE A 191 -7.00 -2.95 -14.31
N ASP A 192 -6.98 -3.50 -15.52
CA ASP A 192 -7.19 -4.93 -15.79
C ASP A 192 -6.14 -5.83 -15.13
N SER A 193 -4.92 -5.34 -14.91
CA SER A 193 -3.87 -6.15 -14.29
C SER A 193 -4.01 -6.28 -12.77
N VAL A 194 -4.93 -5.51 -12.15
CA VAL A 194 -5.09 -5.49 -10.68
C VAL A 194 -6.41 -6.06 -10.19
N ILE A 195 -7.42 -6.16 -11.06
CA ILE A 195 -8.72 -6.75 -10.69
C ILE A 195 -8.58 -8.25 -10.47
N GLY A 196 -9.05 -8.72 -9.31
CA GLY A 196 -8.97 -10.12 -8.91
C GLY A 196 -7.65 -10.50 -8.25
N LEU A 197 -6.71 -9.56 -8.09
CA LEU A 197 -5.50 -9.81 -7.31
C LEU A 197 -5.85 -10.05 -5.85
N VAL A 198 -5.13 -10.99 -5.25
CA VAL A 198 -5.18 -11.30 -3.84
C VAL A 198 -3.77 -11.22 -3.31
N THR A 199 -3.54 -10.39 -2.30
CA THR A 199 -2.25 -10.33 -1.59
C THR A 199 -1.94 -11.70 -1.01
N PRO A 200 -0.78 -12.31 -1.34
CA PRO A 200 -0.41 -13.60 -0.78
C PRO A 200 -0.33 -13.56 0.73
N ASN A 201 -0.76 -14.64 1.38
CA ASN A 201 -0.75 -14.74 2.84
C ASN A 201 0.20 -15.80 3.38
N ASP A 202 1.01 -16.42 2.52
CA ASP A 202 1.88 -17.54 2.89
C ASP A 202 3.29 -17.42 2.25
N LEU A 203 3.68 -16.24 1.78
CA LEU A 203 5.00 -16.03 1.15
C LEU A 203 6.02 -15.37 2.09
N TYR A 204 5.62 -14.32 2.80
CA TYR A 204 6.45 -13.59 3.76
C TYR A 204 5.60 -13.18 4.97
N THR A 205 6.26 -12.85 6.09
CA THR A 205 5.56 -12.33 7.27
C THR A 205 4.85 -11.03 6.91
N ALA A 206 3.57 -10.92 7.25
CA ALA A 206 2.80 -9.70 6.97
C ALA A 206 1.78 -9.35 8.06
N ASP A 207 1.59 -8.05 8.27
CA ASP A 207 0.52 -7.47 9.08
C ASP A 207 -0.32 -6.54 8.21
N VAL A 208 -1.60 -6.88 8.03
CA VAL A 208 -2.54 -6.13 7.19
C VAL A 208 -3.55 -5.41 8.08
N TYR A 209 -3.57 -4.08 8.05
CA TYR A 209 -4.49 -3.25 8.82
C TYR A 209 -5.64 -2.75 7.95
N SER A 210 -6.86 -2.93 8.43
CA SER A 210 -8.08 -2.50 7.74
C SER A 210 -9.06 -1.84 8.71
N LEU A 211 -9.72 -0.76 8.28
CA LEU A 211 -10.87 -0.19 8.98
C LEU A 211 -12.13 -0.94 8.55
N SER A 212 -13.02 -1.26 9.49
CA SER A 212 -14.24 -2.01 9.21
C SER A 212 -15.18 -1.32 8.22
N SER A 213 -15.06 0.00 8.05
CA SER A 213 -15.84 0.80 7.11
C SER A 213 -15.08 1.19 5.84
N ASP A 214 -13.80 0.84 5.71
CA ASP A 214 -13.02 1.14 4.51
C ASP A 214 -13.35 0.16 3.39
N GLY A 215 -14.17 0.59 2.42
CA GLY A 215 -14.59 -0.24 1.29
C GLY A 215 -13.50 -0.67 0.32
N PHE A 216 -12.29 -0.09 0.37
CA PHE A 216 -11.16 -0.64 -0.40
C PHE A 216 -10.57 -1.85 0.30
N ALA A 217 -10.27 -1.75 1.60
CA ALA A 217 -9.62 -2.82 2.36
C ALA A 217 -10.59 -3.87 2.92
N ASN A 218 -11.85 -3.50 3.12
CA ASN A 218 -12.93 -4.35 3.58
C ASN A 218 -14.17 -4.16 2.68
N TRP A 219 -14.26 -4.97 1.63
CA TRP A 219 -15.34 -4.87 0.65
C TRP A 219 -16.72 -5.22 1.25
N ASP A 220 -16.77 -6.29 2.06
CA ASP A 220 -17.98 -6.78 2.73
C ASP A 220 -19.19 -6.86 1.79
N ASP A 221 -19.04 -7.55 0.65
CA ASP A 221 -20.05 -7.65 -0.41
C ASP A 221 -20.62 -6.29 -0.89
N GLY A 222 -19.81 -5.23 -0.80
CA GLY A 222 -20.16 -3.86 -1.17
C GLY A 222 -20.88 -3.06 -0.08
N HIS A 223 -21.00 -3.59 1.15
CA HIS A 223 -21.63 -2.88 2.26
C HIS A 223 -20.83 -1.66 2.72
N GLN A 224 -19.50 -1.64 2.51
CA GLN A 224 -18.63 -0.55 2.95
C GLN A 224 -18.31 0.49 1.86
N MET A 225 -19.08 0.50 0.76
CA MET A 225 -18.91 1.46 -0.35
C MET A 225 -18.87 2.92 0.09
N ALA A 226 -19.56 3.28 1.18
CA ALA A 226 -19.57 4.66 1.68
C ALA A 226 -18.21 5.10 2.22
N GLY A 227 -17.49 4.23 2.92
CA GLY A 227 -16.19 4.58 3.53
C GLY A 227 -15.00 4.40 2.60
N MET A 228 -15.19 3.84 1.40
CA MET A 228 -14.17 3.73 0.34
C MET A 228 -13.46 5.07 0.04
N PHE A 229 -14.18 6.20 0.10
CA PHE A 229 -13.64 7.52 -0.24
C PHE A 229 -13.55 8.49 0.95
N SER A 230 -13.94 8.06 2.15
CA SER A 230 -13.74 8.82 3.38
C SER A 230 -12.76 8.09 4.27
N ASP A 231 -13.18 6.97 4.82
CA ASP A 231 -12.56 6.29 5.95
C ASP A 231 -11.22 5.66 5.55
N HIS A 232 -11.09 5.29 4.28
CA HIS A 232 -9.82 4.85 3.67
C HIS A 232 -8.66 5.82 3.92
N LEU A 233 -8.93 7.12 4.07
CA LEU A 233 -7.90 8.15 4.27
C LEU A 233 -7.51 8.35 5.75
N ALA A 234 -8.15 7.66 6.68
CA ALA A 234 -8.07 7.96 8.11
C ALA A 234 -6.89 7.31 8.84
N TYR A 235 -6.30 6.24 8.29
CA TYR A 235 -5.35 5.40 9.02
C TYR A 235 -4.18 6.15 9.69
N LEU A 236 -3.48 7.03 8.97
CA LEU A 236 -2.36 7.80 9.54
C LEU A 236 -2.81 8.91 10.52
N GLY A 237 -4.11 9.15 10.64
CA GLY A 237 -4.70 10.07 11.60
C GLY A 237 -5.25 9.38 12.86
N LEU A 238 -5.21 8.05 12.93
CA LEU A 238 -5.66 7.27 14.07
C LEU A 238 -4.69 7.43 15.26
N SER A 239 -5.23 7.26 16.47
CA SER A 239 -4.44 7.13 17.68
C SER A 239 -3.88 5.71 17.86
N PRO A 240 -2.77 5.55 18.61
CA PRO A 240 -2.25 4.23 18.97
C PRO A 240 -3.28 3.34 19.66
N GLU A 241 -4.13 3.92 20.52
CA GLU A 241 -5.18 3.18 21.22
C GLU A 241 -6.27 2.65 20.28
N GLU A 242 -6.64 3.44 19.26
CA GLU A 242 -7.59 3.01 18.24
C GLU A 242 -7.03 1.85 17.41
N ILE A 243 -5.77 1.93 17.00
CA ILE A 243 -5.10 0.84 16.25
C ILE A 243 -4.96 -0.41 17.12
N ALA A 244 -4.53 -0.26 18.38
CA ALA A 244 -4.38 -1.36 19.33
C ALA A 244 -5.72 -2.05 19.70
N SER A 245 -6.85 -1.40 19.40
CA SER A 245 -8.19 -2.00 19.58
C SER A 245 -8.57 -3.02 18.50
N ALA A 246 -7.73 -3.19 17.48
CA ALA A 246 -8.01 -4.08 16.36
C ALA A 246 -8.25 -5.54 16.81
N THR A 247 -9.24 -6.18 16.19
CA THR A 247 -9.42 -7.62 16.30
C THR A 247 -8.52 -8.33 15.30
N GLN A 248 -7.77 -9.33 15.77
CA GLN A 248 -6.80 -10.06 14.95
C GLN A 248 -7.35 -11.39 14.45
N THR A 249 -7.07 -11.68 13.17
CA THR A 249 -7.24 -13.01 12.57
C THR A 249 -5.98 -13.40 11.83
N VAL A 250 -5.54 -14.65 11.95
CA VAL A 250 -4.34 -15.15 11.28
C VAL A 250 -4.74 -16.05 10.12
N SER A 251 -4.17 -15.80 8.94
CA SER A 251 -4.31 -16.62 7.74
C SER A 251 -2.93 -16.81 7.13
N GLY A 252 -2.43 -18.06 7.10
CA GLY A 252 -1.05 -18.35 6.69
C GLY A 252 -0.02 -17.70 7.61
N ASP A 253 0.93 -16.99 7.00
CA ASP A 253 1.98 -16.16 7.60
C ASP A 253 1.54 -14.69 7.78
N THR A 254 0.26 -14.35 7.49
CA THR A 254 -0.31 -13.00 7.61
C THR A 254 -1.23 -12.86 8.82
N VAL A 255 -1.05 -11.76 9.57
CA VAL A 255 -1.98 -11.30 10.61
C VAL A 255 -2.83 -10.15 10.06
N TYR A 256 -4.14 -10.32 10.04
CA TYR A 256 -5.10 -9.29 9.67
C TYR A 256 -5.61 -8.60 10.93
N HIS A 257 -5.48 -7.27 10.96
CA HIS A 257 -5.90 -6.39 12.04
C HIS A 257 -7.10 -5.58 11.57
N MET A 258 -8.29 -5.97 12.02
CA MET A 258 -9.52 -5.25 11.74
C MET A 258 -9.80 -4.22 12.83
N ILE A 259 -9.67 -2.94 12.50
CA ILE A 259 -9.99 -1.81 13.37
C ILE A 259 -11.48 -1.50 13.21
N ASP A 260 -12.27 -1.74 14.25
CA ASP A 260 -13.70 -1.41 14.22
C ASP A 260 -13.89 0.11 14.26
N THR A 261 -14.41 0.68 13.16
CA THR A 261 -14.69 2.11 13.04
C THR A 261 -15.64 2.63 14.13
N ALA A 262 -16.45 1.78 14.76
CA ALA A 262 -17.26 2.18 15.91
C ALA A 262 -16.43 2.62 17.13
N ASN A 263 -15.17 2.18 17.22
CA ASN A 263 -14.22 2.56 18.27
C ASN A 263 -13.30 3.72 17.86
N VAL A 264 -13.47 4.26 16.65
CA VAL A 264 -12.63 5.30 16.08
C VAL A 264 -13.36 6.64 16.07
N ASN A 265 -12.69 7.71 16.51
CA ASN A 265 -13.14 9.07 16.25
C ASN A 265 -12.82 9.46 14.79
N MET A 266 -13.63 8.95 13.86
CA MET A 266 -13.38 9.06 12.42
C MET A 266 -13.22 10.50 11.94
N PHE A 267 -14.02 11.43 12.49
CA PHE A 267 -13.87 12.85 12.16
C PHE A 267 -12.50 13.39 12.55
N GLN A 268 -12.03 13.10 13.77
CA GLN A 268 -10.73 13.55 14.22
C GLN A 268 -9.60 12.88 13.41
N ALA A 269 -9.71 11.58 13.13
CA ALA A 269 -8.73 10.87 12.32
C ALA A 269 -8.61 11.48 10.91
N LEU A 270 -9.74 11.76 10.25
CA LEU A 270 -9.75 12.43 8.94
C LEU A 270 -9.20 13.85 9.00
N VAL A 271 -9.49 14.61 10.06
CA VAL A 271 -8.93 15.96 10.26
C VAL A 271 -7.42 15.87 10.44
N ASN A 272 -6.92 14.95 11.27
CA ASN A 272 -5.49 14.73 11.46
C ASN A 272 -4.81 14.41 10.12
N SER A 273 -5.35 13.43 9.38
CA SER A 273 -4.87 13.08 8.04
C SER A 273 -4.89 14.27 7.07
N ALA A 274 -5.97 15.06 7.06
CA ALA A 274 -6.12 16.21 6.16
C ALA A 274 -5.18 17.37 6.52
N GLU A 275 -4.98 17.65 7.80
CA GLU A 275 -4.01 18.64 8.29
C GLU A 275 -2.59 18.27 7.86
N MET A 276 -2.25 16.97 7.86
CA MET A 276 -0.96 16.49 7.36
C MET A 276 -0.82 16.68 5.84
N ILE A 277 -1.89 16.43 5.06
CA ILE A 277 -1.90 16.67 3.61
C ILE A 277 -1.71 18.17 3.34
N MET A 278 -2.48 19.03 3.99
CA MET A 278 -2.42 20.49 3.77
C MET A 278 -1.16 21.15 4.36
N GLY A 279 -0.65 20.65 5.48
CA GLY A 279 0.61 21.08 6.07
C GLY A 279 1.81 20.81 5.16
N GLY A 280 1.79 19.67 4.44
CA GLY A 280 2.77 19.35 3.40
C GLY A 280 2.75 20.32 2.22
N PHE A 281 1.57 20.84 1.84
CA PHE A 281 1.44 21.87 0.80
C PHE A 281 2.00 23.23 1.22
N LEU A 282 1.89 23.62 2.50
CA LEU A 282 2.38 24.91 2.99
C LEU A 282 3.89 24.91 3.23
N ALA A 283 4.50 23.76 3.52
CA ALA A 283 5.96 23.62 3.65
C ALA A 283 6.73 23.78 2.32
N TRP A 284 6.02 23.88 1.20
CA TRP A 284 6.55 24.10 -0.15
C TRP A 284 6.56 25.57 -0.61
N PHE A 285 6.09 26.51 0.23
CA PHE A 285 6.13 27.96 -0.01
C PHE A 285 6.98 28.68 1.05
#